data_AF-A0A6J1Q7Y9-F1
#
_entry.id   AF-A0A6J1Q7Y9-F1
#
_cell.length_a   1.000
_cell.length_b   1.000
_cell.length_c   1.000
_cell.angle_alpha   90.00
_cell.angle_beta   90.00
_cell.angle_gamma   90.00
#
_symmetry.space_group_name_H-M   'P 1'
#
loop_
_entity.id
_entity.type
_entity.pdbx_description
1 polymer ?
#
loop_
_entity_poly.entity_id
_entity_poly.type
_entity_poly.pdbx_seq_one_letter_code
_entity_poly.pdbx_strand_id
1 'polypeptide(L)'
;MAEDEEADCPNNARLFRIAVSNNLKNIAESVSENEFLEILTILKSNPKTAQKLHKAMIKELYNSMDDDLKDILKEGSLQETLTKIAKLSEESTTSANEHAWRPPGDVTRHMRSLDAHKIKEATEELEERVSEMERENKILMRTIAECRSRIRTTNDNVTRILNSAPIILQRLENTREQLTTCLKTIENE
;
A
#
# COMPACT_ATOMS: atom_id res chain seq x y z
N MET A 1 -38.69 -6.80 -23.35
CA MET A 1 -37.40 -7.28 -22.84
C MET A 1 -36.27 -6.27 -23.08
N ALA A 2 -36.56 -4.95 -23.09
CA ALA A 2 -35.54 -3.91 -23.34
C ALA A 2 -35.49 -2.86 -22.20
N GLU A 3 -36.31 -3.02 -21.16
CA GLU A 3 -36.41 -2.05 -20.06
C GLU A 3 -35.56 -2.44 -18.84
N ASP A 4 -35.10 -3.69 -18.74
CA ASP A 4 -34.33 -4.19 -17.59
C ASP A 4 -32.80 -4.00 -17.72
N GLU A 5 -32.27 -3.71 -18.91
CA GLU A 5 -30.83 -3.45 -19.11
C GLU A 5 -30.42 -1.99 -18.83
N GLU A 6 -31.38 -1.06 -18.70
CA GLU A 6 -31.09 0.36 -18.49
C GLU A 6 -30.88 0.75 -17.02
N ALA A 7 -31.25 -0.14 -16.08
CA ALA A 7 -31.19 0.14 -14.65
C ALA A 7 -29.77 0.04 -14.05
N ASP A 8 -28.83 -0.62 -14.74
CA ASP A 8 -27.47 -0.91 -14.22
C ASP A 8 -26.40 0.04 -14.79
N CYS A 9 -26.80 1.07 -15.54
CA CYS A 9 -25.88 2.06 -16.08
C CYS A 9 -25.61 3.17 -15.05
N PRO A 10 -24.34 3.43 -14.67
CA PRO A 10 -24.00 4.48 -13.71
C PRO A 10 -24.50 5.84 -14.21
N ASN A 11 -24.92 6.71 -13.27
CA ASN A 11 -25.51 8.00 -13.58
C ASN A 11 -24.68 8.80 -14.61
N ASN A 12 -23.35 8.82 -14.46
CA ASN A 12 -22.46 9.54 -15.38
C ASN A 12 -22.47 8.98 -16.82
N ALA A 13 -22.47 7.66 -16.99
CA ALA A 13 -22.53 7.03 -18.31
C ALA A 13 -23.88 7.25 -18.97
N ARG A 14 -24.96 7.19 -18.18
CA ARG A 14 -26.31 7.51 -18.64
C ARG A 14 -26.43 8.97 -19.09
N LEU A 15 -25.94 9.92 -18.28
CA LEU A 15 -25.95 11.35 -18.62
C LEU A 15 -25.16 11.63 -19.89
N PHE A 16 -23.98 11.02 -20.06
CA PHE A 16 -23.20 11.13 -21.29
C PHE A 16 -23.97 10.63 -22.50
N ARG A 17 -24.55 9.42 -22.43
CA ARG A 17 -25.33 8.84 -23.53
C ARG A 17 -26.53 9.73 -23.90
N ILE A 18 -27.27 10.21 -22.91
CA ILE A 18 -28.42 11.12 -23.14
C ILE A 18 -27.97 12.41 -23.82
N ALA A 19 -26.89 13.03 -23.33
CA ALA A 19 -26.38 14.28 -23.88
C ALA A 19 -25.94 14.12 -25.34
N VAL A 20 -25.17 13.07 -25.66
CA VAL A 20 -24.68 12.84 -27.02
C VAL A 20 -25.84 12.43 -27.94
N SER A 21 -26.69 11.49 -27.54
CA SER A 21 -27.85 11.05 -28.34
C SER A 21 -28.79 12.20 -28.71
N ASN A 22 -29.05 13.13 -27.78
CA ASN A 22 -29.83 14.33 -28.08
C ASN A 22 -29.14 15.23 -29.13
N ASN A 23 -27.82 15.38 -29.06
CA ASN A 23 -27.08 16.14 -30.07
C ASN A 23 -27.12 15.44 -31.44
N LEU A 24 -26.97 14.11 -31.48
CA LEU A 24 -27.08 13.32 -32.72
C LEU A 24 -28.47 13.46 -33.35
N LYS A 25 -29.52 13.47 -32.53
CA LYS A 25 -30.88 13.74 -32.99
C LYS A 25 -31.02 15.14 -33.58
N ASN A 26 -30.51 16.16 -32.89
CA ASN A 26 -30.54 17.54 -33.38
C ASN A 26 -29.78 17.70 -34.71
N ILE A 27 -28.68 16.97 -34.90
CA ILE A 27 -27.94 16.93 -36.17
C ILE A 27 -28.76 16.26 -37.26
N ALA A 28 -29.38 15.11 -36.98
CA ALA A 28 -30.21 14.42 -37.96
C ALA A 28 -31.42 15.29 -38.38
N GLU A 29 -32.02 16.01 -37.44
CA GLU A 29 -33.19 16.88 -37.65
C GLU A 29 -32.83 18.32 -38.05
N SER A 30 -31.55 18.64 -38.27
CA SER A 30 -31.10 20.02 -38.51
C SER A 30 -31.59 20.61 -39.83
N VAL A 31 -31.93 19.75 -40.80
CA VAL A 31 -32.47 20.14 -42.10
C VAL A 31 -33.97 19.92 -42.08
N SER A 32 -34.74 21.00 -42.17
CA SER A 32 -36.19 20.91 -42.26
C SER A 32 -36.64 20.29 -43.60
N GLU A 33 -37.87 19.75 -43.65
CA GLU A 33 -38.43 19.17 -44.88
C GLU A 33 -38.46 20.22 -46.03
N ASN A 34 -38.71 21.49 -45.69
CA ASN A 34 -38.72 22.59 -46.66
C ASN A 34 -37.33 22.87 -47.22
N GLU A 35 -36.31 22.99 -46.36
CA GLU A 35 -34.92 23.20 -46.80
C GLU A 35 -34.42 22.02 -47.63
N PHE A 36 -34.79 20.79 -47.24
CA PHE A 36 -34.46 19.60 -48.01
C PHE A 36 -35.03 19.65 -49.45
N LEU A 37 -36.27 20.11 -49.60
CA LEU A 37 -36.93 20.32 -50.91
C LEU A 37 -36.34 21.48 -51.72
N GLU A 38 -35.88 22.53 -51.04
CA GLU A 38 -35.20 23.65 -51.69
C GLU A 38 -33.82 23.24 -52.23
N ILE A 39 -33.08 22.42 -51.49
CA ILE A 39 -31.78 21.88 -51.90
C ILE A 39 -31.97 20.87 -53.05
N LEU A 40 -32.87 19.89 -52.88
CA LEU A 40 -33.14 18.85 -53.88
C LEU A 40 -34.31 19.21 -54.78
N THR A 41 -34.12 20.27 -55.58
CA THR A 41 -35.16 20.82 -56.48
C THR A 41 -35.81 19.81 -57.43
N ILE A 42 -35.10 18.73 -57.79
CA ILE A 42 -35.60 17.63 -58.64
C ILE A 42 -36.85 16.97 -58.03
N LEU A 43 -36.97 16.97 -56.70
CA LEU A 43 -38.04 16.31 -55.97
C LEU A 43 -39.29 17.19 -55.80
N LYS A 44 -39.26 18.47 -56.21
CA LYS A 44 -40.41 19.40 -56.09
C LYS A 44 -41.65 18.92 -56.85
N SER A 45 -41.47 18.15 -57.93
CA SER A 45 -42.55 17.56 -58.72
C SER A 45 -43.27 16.40 -58.00
N ASN A 46 -42.65 15.81 -56.96
CA ASN A 46 -43.21 14.70 -56.21
C ASN A 46 -42.97 14.85 -54.70
N PRO A 47 -43.73 15.75 -54.02
CA PRO A 47 -43.51 16.09 -52.62
C PRO A 47 -43.71 14.90 -51.67
N LYS A 48 -44.59 13.95 -52.02
CA LYS A 48 -44.80 12.73 -51.22
C LYS A 48 -43.55 11.85 -51.16
N THR A 49 -42.82 11.75 -52.27
CA THR A 49 -41.56 11.00 -52.33
C THR A 49 -40.46 11.74 -51.59
N ALA A 50 -40.40 13.07 -51.73
CA ALA A 50 -39.46 13.91 -51.00
C ALA A 50 -39.61 13.78 -49.48
N GLN A 51 -40.84 13.82 -48.98
CA GLN A 51 -41.14 13.66 -47.56
C GLN A 51 -40.71 12.28 -47.03
N LYS A 52 -40.96 11.21 -47.80
CA LYS A 52 -40.52 9.86 -47.43
C LYS A 52 -39.00 9.75 -47.40
N LEU A 53 -38.31 10.36 -48.37
CA LEU A 53 -36.86 10.36 -48.45
C LEU A 53 -36.24 11.15 -47.31
N HIS A 54 -36.78 12.32 -46.99
CA HIS A 54 -36.33 13.15 -45.85
C HIS A 54 -36.46 12.38 -44.53
N LYS A 55 -37.63 11.76 -44.28
CA LYS A 55 -37.83 10.92 -43.08
C LYS A 55 -36.87 9.72 -43.03
N ALA A 56 -36.61 9.08 -44.17
CA ALA A 56 -35.66 7.98 -44.26
C ALA A 56 -34.23 8.46 -43.95
N MET A 57 -33.83 9.60 -44.50
CA MET A 57 -32.52 10.21 -44.25
C MET A 57 -32.31 10.51 -42.77
N ILE A 58 -33.26 11.19 -42.11
CA ILE A 58 -33.17 11.49 -40.68
C ILE A 58 -33.01 10.21 -39.86
N LYS A 59 -33.87 9.22 -40.12
CA LYS A 59 -33.89 7.97 -39.37
C LYS A 59 -32.57 7.20 -39.55
N GLU A 60 -32.12 7.06 -40.79
CA GLU A 60 -30.90 6.30 -41.09
C GLU A 60 -29.67 6.98 -40.50
N LEU A 61 -29.57 8.30 -40.65
CA LEU A 61 -28.46 9.07 -40.11
C LEU A 61 -28.41 8.97 -38.58
N TYR A 62 -29.54 9.17 -37.90
CA TYR A 62 -29.61 9.03 -36.43
C TYR A 62 -29.24 7.62 -35.99
N ASN A 63 -29.83 6.59 -36.60
CA ASN A 63 -29.57 5.20 -36.23
C ASN A 63 -28.09 4.83 -36.41
N SER A 64 -27.49 5.20 -37.55
CA SER A 64 -26.07 4.94 -37.81
C SER A 64 -25.19 5.60 -36.75
N MET A 65 -25.43 6.88 -36.41
CA MET A 65 -24.64 7.58 -35.41
C MET A 65 -24.87 7.03 -33.98
N ASP A 66 -26.09 6.59 -33.65
CA ASP A 66 -26.42 6.00 -32.35
C ASP A 66 -25.79 4.60 -32.20
N ASP A 67 -25.70 3.83 -33.28
CA ASP A 67 -25.00 2.55 -33.29
C ASP A 67 -23.49 2.74 -33.14
N ASP A 68 -22.88 3.70 -33.84
CA ASP A 68 -21.47 4.08 -33.62
C ASP A 68 -21.23 4.53 -32.17
N LEU A 69 -22.16 5.28 -31.56
CA LEU A 69 -22.08 5.68 -30.16
C LEU A 69 -22.12 4.47 -29.21
N LYS A 70 -22.97 3.47 -29.47
CA LYS A 70 -22.99 2.22 -28.69
C LYS A 70 -21.68 1.47 -28.81
N ASP A 71 -21.10 1.45 -30.00
CA ASP A 71 -19.82 0.79 -30.23
C ASP A 71 -18.69 1.52 -29.52
N ILE A 72 -18.63 2.87 -29.55
CA ILE A 72 -17.67 3.67 -28.77
C ILE A 72 -17.84 3.46 -27.25
N LEU A 73 -19.08 3.28 -26.77
CA LEU A 73 -19.33 3.01 -25.35
C LEU A 73 -18.80 1.64 -24.91
N LYS A 74 -18.82 0.66 -25.81
CA LYS A 74 -18.28 -0.69 -25.61
C LYS A 74 -16.77 -0.74 -25.84
N GLU A 75 -16.29 -0.12 -26.91
CA GLU A 75 -14.90 -0.07 -27.31
C GLU A 75 -14.08 0.74 -26.29
N GLY A 76 -13.10 0.10 -25.67
CA GLY A 76 -12.29 0.74 -24.62
C GLY A 76 -12.96 0.81 -23.24
N SER A 77 -14.06 0.08 -23.01
CA SER A 77 -14.72 -0.01 -21.69
C SER A 77 -15.05 1.37 -21.09
N LEU A 78 -15.49 2.32 -21.92
CA LEU A 78 -15.81 3.68 -21.49
C LEU A 78 -16.91 3.67 -20.42
N GLN A 79 -17.92 2.82 -20.58
CA GLN A 79 -18.96 2.62 -19.58
C GLN A 79 -18.36 2.20 -18.23
N GLU A 80 -17.48 1.19 -18.21
CA GLU A 80 -16.81 0.76 -16.97
C GLU A 80 -15.93 1.86 -16.37
N THR A 81 -15.26 2.65 -17.20
CA THR A 81 -14.40 3.74 -16.76
C THR A 81 -15.22 4.84 -16.08
N LEU A 82 -16.37 5.20 -16.65
CA LEU A 82 -17.31 6.13 -16.03
C LEU A 82 -17.91 5.57 -14.73
N THR A 83 -18.14 4.25 -14.65
CA THR A 83 -18.50 3.57 -13.39
C THR A 83 -17.40 3.72 -12.34
N LYS A 84 -16.15 3.45 -12.71
CA LYS A 84 -15.00 3.54 -11.81
C LYS A 84 -14.81 4.96 -11.30
N ILE A 85 -14.97 5.97 -12.18
CA ILE A 85 -14.91 7.38 -11.79
C ILE A 85 -16.02 7.73 -10.78
N ALA A 86 -17.25 7.25 -11.00
CA ALA A 86 -18.34 7.47 -10.06
C ALA A 86 -18.03 6.88 -8.68
N LYS A 87 -17.55 5.63 -8.63
CA LYS A 87 -17.13 4.97 -7.39
C LYS A 87 -16.01 5.72 -6.68
N LEU A 88 -14.96 6.13 -7.40
CA LEU A 88 -13.86 6.92 -6.83
C LEU A 88 -14.34 8.27 -6.27
N SER A 89 -15.36 8.87 -6.88
CA SER A 89 -15.97 10.10 -6.38
C SER A 89 -16.78 9.87 -5.10
N GLU A 90 -17.44 8.73 -4.96
CA GLU A 90 -18.19 8.34 -3.75
C GLU A 90 -17.25 7.93 -2.60
N GLU A 91 -16.16 7.24 -2.91
CA GLU A 91 -15.13 6.78 -1.96
C GLU A 91 -14.19 7.91 -1.50
N SER A 92 -14.18 9.04 -2.20
CA SER A 92 -13.34 10.19 -1.86
C SER A 92 -13.70 10.74 -0.47
N THR A 93 -12.75 10.66 0.45
CA THR A 93 -12.86 11.20 1.82
C THR A 93 -12.57 12.71 1.89
N THR A 94 -12.12 13.32 0.78
CA THR A 94 -11.82 14.76 0.73
C THR A 94 -13.11 15.55 0.84
N SER A 95 -13.16 16.48 1.81
CA SER A 95 -14.32 17.35 1.97
C SER A 95 -14.51 18.21 0.71
N ALA A 96 -15.76 18.55 0.36
CA ALA A 96 -16.08 19.31 -0.84
C ALA A 96 -15.37 20.68 -0.94
N ASN A 97 -14.79 21.15 0.16
CA ASN A 97 -14.12 22.46 0.26
C ASN A 97 -12.58 22.38 0.21
N GLU A 98 -12.00 21.19 0.25
CA GLU A 98 -10.56 21.00 0.20
C GLU A 98 -10.08 20.72 -1.22
N HIS A 99 -9.04 21.43 -1.64
CA HIS A 99 -8.45 21.22 -2.95
C HIS A 99 -7.63 19.94 -2.91
N ALA A 100 -8.16 18.88 -3.52
CA ALA A 100 -7.43 17.65 -3.72
C ALA A 100 -6.11 17.94 -4.45
N TRP A 101 -5.04 17.27 -4.02
CA TRP A 101 -3.73 17.43 -4.61
C TRP A 101 -3.76 17.17 -6.14
N ARG A 102 -2.99 17.95 -6.89
CA ARG A 102 -2.85 17.83 -8.35
C ARG A 102 -1.37 17.75 -8.71
N PRO A 103 -1.00 16.96 -9.72
CA PRO A 103 0.37 16.96 -10.23
C PRO A 103 0.84 18.36 -10.65
N PRO A 104 1.95 18.90 -10.11
CA PRO A 104 2.53 20.18 -10.49
C PRO A 104 3.37 20.11 -11.78
N GLY A 105 3.39 18.96 -12.47
CA GLY A 105 4.13 18.75 -13.72
C GLY A 105 5.60 18.34 -13.56
N ASP A 106 6.14 18.34 -12.34
CA ASP A 106 7.50 17.88 -12.04
C ASP A 106 7.49 16.46 -11.44
N VAL A 107 7.85 15.48 -12.28
CA VAL A 107 7.86 14.04 -11.93
C VAL A 107 8.85 13.73 -10.81
N THR A 108 9.96 14.48 -10.70
CA THR A 108 10.98 14.21 -9.68
C THR A 108 10.48 14.51 -8.26
N ARG A 109 9.57 15.46 -8.12
CA ARG A 109 8.90 15.75 -6.84
C ARG A 109 7.84 14.71 -6.47
N HIS A 110 7.34 13.97 -7.45
CA HIS A 110 6.31 12.94 -7.28
C HIS A 110 6.84 11.56 -6.93
N MET A 111 7.99 11.16 -7.49
CA MET A 111 8.62 9.88 -7.16
C MET A 111 8.81 9.73 -5.64
N ARG A 112 9.01 10.86 -4.95
CA ARG A 112 9.13 10.94 -3.49
C ARG A 112 7.93 10.39 -2.72
N SER A 113 6.70 10.37 -3.26
CA SER A 113 5.53 9.89 -2.51
C SER A 113 5.39 8.37 -2.51
N LEU A 114 5.61 7.72 -3.67
CA LEU A 114 5.64 6.25 -3.75
C LEU A 114 6.86 5.70 -3.02
N ASP A 115 8.01 6.37 -3.16
CA ASP A 115 9.21 6.04 -2.42
C ASP A 115 9.02 6.27 -0.92
N ALA A 116 8.23 7.27 -0.50
CA ALA A 116 7.95 7.52 0.92
C ALA A 116 7.23 6.34 1.60
N HIS A 117 6.30 5.66 0.92
CA HIS A 117 5.65 4.48 1.50
C HIS A 117 6.64 3.34 1.69
N LYS A 118 7.43 3.03 0.66
CA LYS A 118 8.45 1.97 0.72
C LYS A 118 9.53 2.28 1.76
N ILE A 119 9.96 3.54 1.83
CA ILE A 119 10.91 4.00 2.85
C ILE A 119 10.29 3.82 4.23
N LYS A 120 9.02 4.19 4.42
CA LYS A 120 8.33 4.04 5.70
C LYS A 120 8.27 2.56 6.14
N GLU A 121 7.83 1.67 5.26
CA GLU A 121 7.80 0.23 5.54
C GLU A 121 9.19 -0.30 5.91
N ALA A 122 10.21 0.07 5.14
CA ALA A 122 11.58 -0.34 5.42
C ALA A 122 12.12 0.23 6.74
N THR A 123 11.75 1.46 7.11
CA THR A 123 12.14 2.05 8.39
C THR A 123 11.47 1.36 9.57
N GLU A 124 10.19 1.03 9.47
CA GLU A 124 9.45 0.31 10.52
C GLU A 124 10.03 -1.10 10.73
N GLU A 125 10.34 -1.82 9.65
CA GLU A 125 10.99 -3.14 9.74
C GLU A 125 12.38 -3.04 10.39
N LEU A 126 13.16 -2.02 10.04
CA LEU A 126 14.50 -1.84 10.59
C LEU A 126 14.45 -1.47 12.08
N GLU A 127 13.50 -0.64 12.48
CA GLU A 127 13.29 -0.26 13.88
C GLU A 127 12.95 -1.48 14.76
N GLU A 128 12.09 -2.38 14.27
CA GLU A 128 11.78 -3.63 14.96
C GLU A 128 13.03 -4.51 15.15
N ARG A 129 13.81 -4.69 14.08
CA ARG A 129 15.05 -5.49 14.13
C ARG A 129 16.10 -4.91 15.08
N VAL A 130 16.27 -3.58 15.07
CA VAL A 130 17.22 -2.91 15.96
C VAL A 130 16.77 -3.06 17.42
N SER A 131 15.50 -2.84 17.71
CA SER A 131 14.94 -2.97 19.05
C SER A 131 15.14 -4.37 19.62
N GLU A 132 14.95 -5.40 18.79
CA GLU A 132 15.15 -6.79 19.17
C GLU A 132 16.63 -7.08 19.50
N MET A 133 17.55 -6.63 18.64
CA MET A 133 18.98 -6.80 18.84
C MET A 133 19.48 -6.06 20.10
N GLU A 134 18.97 -4.86 20.38
CA GLU A 134 19.28 -4.12 21.60
C GLU A 134 18.80 -4.85 22.86
N ARG A 135 17.60 -5.43 22.81
CA ARG A 135 17.04 -6.23 23.90
C ARG A 135 17.89 -7.46 24.19
N GLU A 136 18.31 -8.19 23.16
CA GLU A 136 19.19 -9.34 23.29
C GLU A 136 20.56 -8.96 23.85
N ASN A 137 21.16 -7.90 23.33
CA ASN A 137 22.45 -7.40 23.79
C ASN A 137 22.40 -6.99 25.27
N LYS A 138 21.31 -6.36 25.71
CA LYS A 138 21.08 -6.05 27.13
C LYS A 138 21.04 -7.28 28.02
N ILE A 139 20.45 -8.38 27.55
CA ILE A 139 20.44 -9.66 28.28
C ILE A 139 21.87 -10.22 28.36
N LEU A 140 22.57 -10.27 27.23
CA LEU A 140 23.95 -10.77 27.16
C LEU A 140 24.89 -9.98 28.08
N MET A 141 24.79 -8.65 28.10
CA MET A 141 25.58 -7.80 28.99
C MET A 141 25.34 -8.12 30.47
N ARG A 142 24.09 -8.38 30.88
CA ARG A 142 23.79 -8.80 32.25
C ARG A 142 24.43 -10.14 32.58
N THR A 143 24.30 -11.12 31.68
CA THR A 143 24.91 -12.45 31.86
C THR A 143 26.43 -12.34 31.98
N ILE A 144 27.08 -11.54 31.12
CA ILE A 144 28.53 -11.31 31.19
C ILE A 144 28.92 -10.67 32.52
N ALA A 145 28.17 -9.67 32.99
CA ALA A 145 28.44 -9.02 34.27
C ALA A 145 28.33 -10.02 35.45
N GLU A 146 27.31 -10.87 35.45
CA GLU A 146 27.12 -11.92 36.45
C GLU A 146 28.26 -12.95 36.41
N CYS A 147 28.63 -13.44 35.23
CA CYS A 147 29.76 -14.35 35.05
C CYS A 147 31.08 -13.74 35.54
N ARG A 148 31.35 -12.46 35.20
CA ARG A 148 32.54 -11.75 35.67
C ARG A 148 32.55 -11.62 37.20
N SER A 149 31.40 -11.34 37.81
CA SER A 149 31.26 -11.30 39.28
C SER A 149 31.60 -12.65 39.91
N ARG A 150 31.04 -13.75 39.37
CA ARG A 150 31.32 -15.12 39.84
C ARG A 150 32.80 -15.50 39.73
N ILE A 151 33.43 -15.16 38.60
CA ILE A 151 34.87 -15.38 38.39
C ILE A 151 35.68 -14.60 39.43
N ARG A 152 35.36 -13.32 39.67
CA ARG A 152 36.05 -12.50 40.68
C ARG A 152 35.94 -13.12 42.07
N THR A 153 34.73 -13.50 42.50
CA THR A 153 34.52 -14.14 43.81
C THR A 153 35.29 -15.46 43.94
N THR A 154 35.34 -16.25 42.87
CA THR A 154 36.09 -17.52 42.85
C THR A 154 37.59 -17.25 42.96
N ASN A 155 38.10 -16.27 42.21
CA ASN A 155 39.50 -15.86 42.25
C ASN A 155 39.91 -15.34 43.64
N ASP A 156 39.07 -14.52 44.28
CA ASP A 156 39.32 -14.00 45.62
C ASP A 156 39.36 -15.13 46.66
N ASN A 157 38.47 -16.13 46.53
CA ASN A 157 38.48 -17.33 47.37
C ASN A 157 39.75 -18.15 47.20
N VAL A 158 40.18 -18.40 45.95
CA VAL A 158 41.42 -19.12 45.65
C VAL A 158 42.63 -18.37 46.22
N THR A 159 42.69 -17.06 46.02
CA THR A 159 43.77 -16.21 46.53
C THR A 159 43.85 -16.28 48.05
N ARG A 160 42.71 -16.21 48.74
CA ARG A 160 42.64 -16.35 50.20
C ARG A 160 43.16 -17.71 50.68
N ILE A 161 42.79 -18.80 50.00
CA ILE A 161 43.26 -20.15 50.34
C ILE A 161 44.77 -20.27 50.10
N LEU A 162 45.27 -19.78 48.96
CA LEU A 162 46.69 -19.80 48.63
C LEU A 162 47.53 -19.01 49.65
N ASN A 163 46.99 -17.91 50.18
CA ASN A 163 47.68 -17.11 51.20
C ASN A 163 47.67 -17.77 52.59
N SER A 164 46.61 -18.50 52.95
CA SER A 164 46.50 -19.12 54.29
C SER A 164 47.09 -20.52 54.39
N ALA A 165 47.11 -21.28 53.29
CA ALA A 165 47.58 -22.66 53.28
C ALA A 165 49.04 -22.82 53.77
N PRO A 166 50.02 -21.98 53.36
CA PRO A 166 51.40 -22.09 53.85
C PRO A 166 51.50 -21.89 55.36
N ILE A 167 50.72 -20.96 55.92
CA ILE A 167 50.69 -20.66 57.36
C ILE A 167 50.17 -21.87 58.15
N ILE A 168 49.09 -22.50 57.65
CA ILE A 168 48.50 -23.69 58.26
C ILE A 168 49.46 -24.88 58.18
N LEU A 169 50.05 -25.10 57.00
CA LEU A 169 51.03 -26.19 56.79
C LEU A 169 52.22 -26.04 57.72
N GLN A 170 52.79 -24.84 57.83
CA GLN A 170 53.91 -24.57 58.75
C GLN A 170 53.52 -24.86 60.21
N ARG A 171 52.31 -24.47 60.63
CA ARG A 171 51.83 -24.75 61.99
C ARG A 171 51.68 -26.25 62.26
N LEU A 172 51.18 -27.00 61.27
CA LEU A 172 51.06 -28.46 61.35
C LEU A 172 52.43 -29.15 61.39
N GLU A 173 53.39 -28.65 60.62
CA GLU A 173 54.76 -29.17 60.62
C GLU A 173 55.44 -28.95 61.98
N ASN A 174 55.33 -27.74 62.53
CA ASN A 174 55.83 -27.42 63.88
C ASN A 174 55.20 -28.32 64.96
N THR A 175 53.89 -28.57 64.90
CA THR A 175 53.23 -29.45 65.87
C THR A 175 53.64 -30.91 65.71
N ARG A 176 53.83 -31.38 64.47
CA ARG A 176 54.37 -32.72 64.21
C ARG A 176 55.77 -32.88 64.80
N GLU A 177 56.65 -31.89 64.65
CA GLU A 177 58.00 -31.91 65.22
C GLU A 177 57.98 -31.96 66.74
N GLN A 178 57.12 -31.16 67.37
CA GLN A 178 56.92 -31.18 68.82
C GLN A 178 56.47 -32.56 69.31
N LEU A 179 55.45 -33.14 68.68
CA LEU A 179 54.96 -34.49 69.04
C LEU A 179 56.02 -35.56 68.84
N THR A 180 56.80 -35.49 67.76
CA THR A 180 57.91 -36.42 67.50
C THR A 180 58.98 -36.32 68.59
N THR A 181 59.25 -35.11 69.06
CA THR A 181 60.18 -34.88 70.18
C THR A 181 59.65 -35.48 71.47
N CYS A 182 58.36 -35.27 71.79
CA CYS A 182 57.72 -35.85 72.96
C CYS A 182 57.70 -37.40 72.93
N LEU A 183 57.47 -38.00 71.75
CA LEU A 183 57.51 -39.46 71.60
C LEU A 183 58.92 -40.00 71.86
N LYS A 184 59.96 -39.36 71.31
CA LYS A 184 61.36 -39.74 71.58
C LYS A 184 61.73 -39.61 73.05
N THR A 185 61.20 -38.63 73.78
CA THR A 185 61.45 -38.52 75.23
C THR A 185 60.77 -39.64 76.02
N ILE A 186 59.60 -40.11 75.59
CA ILE A 186 58.90 -41.23 76.24
C ILE A 186 59.56 -42.58 75.92
N GLU A 187 60.13 -42.75 74.72
CA GLU A 187 60.83 -43.98 74.32
C GLU A 187 62.23 -44.14 74.95
N ASN A 188 62.81 -43.09 75.53
CA ASN A 188 64.14 -43.09 76.15
C ASN A 188 64.11 -43.02 77.70
N GLU A 189 62.94 -43.16 78.32
CA GLU A 189 62.74 -43.42 79.76
C GLU A 189 62.47 -44.92 80.01
#